data_AF-A0A5B9ECR0-F1
#
_entry.id   AF-A0A5B9ECR0-F1
#
_cell.length_a   1.000
_cell.length_b   1.000
_cell.length_c   1.000
_cell.angle_alpha   90.00
_cell.angle_beta   90.00
_cell.angle_gamma   90.00
#
_symmetry.space_group_name_H-M   'P 1'
#
loop_
_entity.id
_entity.type
_entity.pdbx_description
1 polymer ?
#
loop_
_entity_poly.entity_id
_entity_poly.type
_entity_poly.pdbx_seq_one_letter_code
_entity_poly.pdbx_strand_id
1 'polypeptide(L)'
;MSLLRGALRRFTLKLFLLETALGVTVCLLAMLWLRLPDASALQVVASFVLGLLVLAIATGGQSWIALWLAHEERTRRRLLIGAASIIVAVLLWCLLSQWITALHAGDSQRASYLNSRFPHGLRSFFTYNHIYQWFGWLWSLLTWIVGGILAAASYAVTIGRPRAVFRTLVSVTWWVALVLLYILSTTVTGKMMDWTPGHGLGVELFSLIVRLGFVVILDGAVISLLLAILAQTQAMPDGTPEASQPRTEVIP
;
A
#
# COMPACT_ATOMS: atom_id res chain seq x y z
N MET A 1 20.84 -10.05 13.83
CA MET A 1 19.49 -9.70 14.35
C MET A 1 18.47 -9.95 13.26
N SER A 2 17.32 -10.58 13.54
CA SER A 2 16.30 -10.83 12.52
C SER A 2 15.65 -9.51 12.05
N LEU A 3 15.42 -9.38 10.75
CA LEU A 3 14.88 -8.17 10.12
C LEU A 3 13.55 -7.74 10.74
N LEU A 4 12.68 -8.71 10.99
CA LEU A 4 11.37 -8.51 11.62
C LEU A 4 11.50 -7.90 13.03
N ARG A 5 12.46 -8.36 13.84
CA ARG A 5 12.67 -7.82 15.20
C ARG A 5 13.14 -6.37 15.16
N GLY A 6 13.97 -6.01 14.19
CA GLY A 6 14.37 -4.62 13.95
C GLY A 6 13.19 -3.74 13.49
N ALA A 7 12.38 -4.26 12.56
CA ALA A 7 11.18 -3.56 12.08
C ALA A 7 10.16 -3.34 13.19
N LEU A 8 9.89 -4.34 14.04
CA LEU A 8 8.97 -4.21 15.18
C LEU A 8 9.44 -3.17 16.22
N ARG A 9 10.77 -2.94 16.35
CA ARG A 9 11.29 -1.85 17.19
C ARG A 9 11.04 -0.46 16.57
N ARG A 10 11.00 -0.37 15.24
CA ARG A 10 10.67 0.87 14.51
C ARG A 10 9.16 1.11 14.42
N PHE A 11 8.35 0.06 14.53
CA PHE A 11 6.91 0.16 14.65
C PHE A 11 6.56 0.79 16.01
N THR A 12 6.37 2.09 16.01
CA THR A 12 6.04 2.87 17.21
C THR A 12 4.59 3.31 17.16
N LEU A 13 3.97 3.50 18.33
CA LEU A 13 2.64 4.11 18.42
C LEU A 13 2.58 5.46 17.69
N LYS A 14 3.68 6.22 17.72
CA LYS A 14 3.80 7.49 16.99
C LYS A 14 3.67 7.31 15.47
N LEU A 15 4.38 6.34 14.88
CA LEU A 15 4.26 6.04 13.45
C LEU A 15 2.83 5.65 13.09
N PHE A 16 2.25 4.73 13.86
CA PHE A 16 0.87 4.28 13.67
C PHE A 16 -0.15 5.43 13.74
N LEU A 17 -0.03 6.31 14.74
CA LEU A 17 -0.91 7.46 14.88
C LEU A 17 -0.72 8.47 13.75
N LEU A 18 0.51 8.69 13.27
CA LEU A 18 0.77 9.57 12.14
C LEU A 18 0.15 9.02 10.84
N GLU A 19 0.33 7.74 10.55
CA GLU A 19 -0.27 7.08 9.38
C GLU A 19 -1.79 7.09 9.45
N THR A 20 -2.36 6.80 10.62
CA THR A 20 -3.81 6.82 10.82
C THR A 20 -4.35 8.23 10.69
N ALA A 21 -3.69 9.24 11.27
CA ALA A 21 -4.11 10.64 11.16
C ALA A 21 -4.04 11.14 9.71
N LEU A 22 -2.98 10.77 8.98
CA LEU A 22 -2.86 11.08 7.56
C LEU A 22 -3.98 10.40 6.76
N GLY A 23 -4.23 9.11 6.99
CA GLY A 23 -5.30 8.35 6.36
C GLY A 23 -6.69 8.94 6.63
N VAL A 24 -7.01 9.28 7.88
CA VAL A 24 -8.25 9.97 8.25
C VAL A 24 -8.37 11.31 7.51
N THR A 25 -7.30 12.11 7.50
CA THR A 25 -7.31 13.42 6.84
C THR A 25 -7.57 13.30 5.34
N VAL A 26 -6.87 12.38 4.67
CA VAL A 26 -7.05 12.11 3.23
C VAL A 26 -8.46 11.58 2.96
N CYS A 27 -8.97 10.69 3.80
CA CYS A 27 -10.32 10.15 3.67
C CYS A 27 -11.39 11.25 3.79
N LEU A 28 -11.30 12.11 4.81
CA LEU A 28 -12.24 13.22 5.00
C LEU A 28 -12.21 14.21 3.84
N LEU A 29 -11.01 14.54 3.34
CA LEU A 29 -10.87 15.44 2.18
C LEU A 29 -11.40 14.80 0.90
N ALA A 30 -11.18 13.50 0.70
CA ALA A 30 -11.74 12.75 -0.43
C ALA A 30 -13.28 12.68 -0.35
N MET A 31 -13.84 12.49 0.84
CA MET A 31 -15.29 12.55 1.04
C MET A 31 -15.87 13.93 0.74
N LEU A 32 -15.19 15.00 1.17
CA LEU A 32 -15.57 16.36 0.82
C LEU A 32 -15.49 16.60 -0.68
N TRP A 33 -14.45 16.07 -1.32
CA TRP A 33 -14.23 16.16 -2.76
C TRP A 33 -15.34 15.50 -3.57
N LEU A 34 -15.73 14.27 -3.20
CA LEU A 34 -16.80 13.53 -3.85
C LEU A 34 -18.20 14.14 -3.65
N ARG A 35 -18.38 15.07 -2.69
CA ARG A 35 -19.65 15.76 -2.45
C ARG A 35 -19.83 17.03 -3.27
N LEU A 36 -18.80 17.51 -3.97
CA LEU A 36 -18.92 18.71 -4.80
C LEU A 36 -19.71 18.39 -6.07
N PRO A 37 -20.85 19.06 -6.32
CA PRO A 37 -21.61 18.85 -7.56
C PRO A 37 -20.90 19.52 -8.74
N ASP A 38 -20.87 18.86 -9.91
CA ASP A 38 -20.26 19.38 -11.13
C ASP A 38 -21.24 20.24 -11.98
N ALA A 39 -21.99 21.13 -11.34
CA ALA A 39 -23.07 21.89 -12.00
C ALA A 39 -22.62 23.24 -12.58
N SER A 40 -21.44 23.75 -12.18
CA SER A 40 -20.92 25.05 -12.62
C SER A 40 -19.39 25.03 -12.79
N ALA A 41 -18.86 25.92 -13.64
CA ALA A 41 -17.42 26.04 -13.88
C ALA A 41 -16.63 26.32 -12.59
N LEU A 42 -17.19 27.10 -11.67
CA LEU A 42 -16.56 27.38 -10.37
C LEU A 42 -16.44 26.11 -9.52
N GLN A 43 -17.46 25.25 -9.53
CA GLN A 43 -17.42 23.96 -8.83
C GLN A 43 -16.42 22.99 -9.44
N VAL A 44 -16.27 22.98 -10.77
CA VAL A 44 -15.23 22.18 -11.45
C VAL A 44 -13.83 22.65 -11.02
N VAL A 45 -13.58 23.95 -11.00
CA VAL A 45 -12.30 24.51 -10.52
C VAL A 45 -12.08 24.17 -9.04
N ALA A 46 -13.10 24.31 -8.20
CA ALA A 46 -13.01 23.97 -6.77
C ALA A 46 -12.73 22.47 -6.56
N SER A 47 -13.39 21.60 -7.32
CA SER A 47 -13.16 20.16 -7.32
C SER A 47 -11.73 19.84 -7.73
N PHE A 48 -11.22 20.46 -8.80
CA PHE A 48 -9.84 20.29 -9.25
C PHE A 48 -8.83 20.71 -8.17
N VAL A 49 -9.01 21.89 -7.56
CA VAL A 49 -8.15 22.39 -6.49
C VAL A 49 -8.17 21.46 -5.28
N LEU A 50 -9.35 20.95 -4.89
CA LEU A 50 -9.49 20.03 -3.77
C LEU A 50 -8.85 18.67 -4.06
N GLY A 51 -8.98 18.16 -5.28
CA GLY A 51 -8.27 16.95 -5.72
C GLY A 51 -6.75 17.11 -5.67
N LEU A 52 -6.23 18.25 -6.11
CA LEU A 52 -4.79 18.58 -5.97
C LEU A 52 -4.36 18.68 -4.51
N LEU A 53 -5.21 19.22 -3.63
CA LEU A 53 -4.94 19.32 -2.20
C LEU A 53 -4.87 17.92 -1.56
N VAL A 54 -5.82 17.03 -1.86
CA VAL A 54 -5.80 15.63 -1.42
C VAL A 54 -4.50 14.96 -1.85
N LEU A 55 -4.12 15.11 -3.12
CA LEU A 55 -2.91 14.52 -3.67
C LEU A 55 -1.65 15.07 -2.97
N ALA A 56 -1.58 16.39 -2.77
CA ALA A 56 -0.44 17.04 -2.12
C ALA A 56 -0.29 16.61 -0.66
N ILE A 57 -1.39 16.53 0.10
CA ILE A 57 -1.38 16.09 1.50
C ILE A 57 -1.00 14.62 1.60
N ALA A 58 -1.58 13.75 0.77
CA ALA A 58 -1.28 12.32 0.79
C ALA A 58 0.20 12.07 0.47
N THR A 59 0.69 12.60 -0.66
CA THR A 59 2.05 12.33 -1.15
C THR A 59 3.12 13.07 -0.34
N GLY A 60 2.84 14.31 0.07
CA GLY A 60 3.72 15.09 0.93
C GLY A 60 3.80 14.53 2.35
N GLY A 61 2.66 14.11 2.92
CA GLY A 61 2.60 13.45 4.21
C GLY A 61 3.38 12.14 4.24
N GLN A 62 3.15 11.27 3.25
CA GLN A 62 3.90 10.00 3.12
C GLN A 62 5.40 10.23 2.94
N SER A 63 5.79 11.18 2.08
CA SER A 63 7.20 11.55 1.88
C SER A 63 7.85 12.06 3.17
N TRP A 64 7.12 12.88 3.95
CA TRP A 64 7.60 13.38 5.24
C TRP A 64 7.77 12.26 6.26
N ILE A 65 6.82 11.33 6.38
CA ILE A 65 6.90 10.19 7.29
C ILE A 65 8.08 9.28 6.91
N ALA A 66 8.26 9.00 5.62
CA ALA A 66 9.37 8.20 5.11
C ALA A 66 10.74 8.81 5.47
N LEU A 67 10.93 10.11 5.23
CA LEU A 67 12.18 10.82 5.60
C LEU A 67 12.41 10.85 7.11
N TRP A 68 11.35 11.09 7.89
CA TRP A 68 11.43 11.06 9.35
C TRP A 68 11.86 9.69 9.88
N LEU A 69 11.26 8.62 9.36
CA LEU A 69 11.53 7.24 9.75
C LEU A 69 12.94 6.79 9.37
N ALA A 70 13.46 7.30 8.24
CA ALA A 70 14.82 7.07 7.79
C ALA A 70 15.87 7.92 8.53
N HIS A 71 15.44 8.87 9.36
CA HIS A 71 16.30 9.87 10.02
C HIS A 71 17.10 10.72 9.03
N GLU A 72 16.50 10.97 7.86
CA GLU A 72 17.08 11.77 6.80
C GLU A 72 16.62 13.24 6.90
N GLU A 73 17.39 14.15 6.29
CA GLU A 73 17.05 15.57 6.30
C GLU A 73 15.76 15.87 5.53
N ARG A 74 14.88 16.66 6.14
CA ARG A 74 13.56 17.04 5.60
C ARG A 74 13.64 18.33 4.78
N THR A 75 14.52 18.35 3.79
CA THR A 75 14.64 19.50 2.87
C THR A 75 13.45 19.55 1.90
N ARG A 76 13.07 20.76 1.46
CA ARG A 76 11.98 20.94 0.48
C ARG A 76 12.19 20.10 -0.79
N ARG A 77 13.43 20.05 -1.28
CA ARG A 77 13.79 19.26 -2.46
C ARG A 77 13.52 17.77 -2.25
N ARG A 78 13.90 17.19 -1.11
CA ARG A 78 13.66 15.77 -0.81
C ARG A 78 12.17 15.46 -0.65
N LEU A 79 11.41 16.34 -0.02
CA LEU A 79 9.96 16.19 0.08
C LEU A 79 9.29 16.16 -1.29
N LEU A 80 9.66 17.09 -2.19
CA LEU A 80 9.15 17.15 -3.56
C LEU A 80 9.55 15.92 -4.38
N ILE A 81 10.81 15.47 -4.28
CA ILE A 81 11.27 14.25 -4.96
C ILE A 81 10.48 13.03 -4.46
N GLY A 82 10.29 12.91 -3.14
CA GLY A 82 9.52 11.82 -2.56
C GLY A 82 8.07 11.85 -3.01
N ALA A 83 7.40 13.01 -2.92
CA ALA A 83 6.03 13.18 -3.38
C ALA A 83 5.87 12.86 -4.88
N ALA A 84 6.76 13.37 -5.73
CA ALA A 84 6.77 13.06 -7.16
C ALA A 84 6.99 11.56 -7.41
N SER A 85 7.90 10.91 -6.67
CA SER A 85 8.15 9.47 -6.81
C SER A 85 6.93 8.63 -6.42
N ILE A 86 6.19 9.04 -5.38
CA ILE A 86 4.95 8.40 -4.94
C ILE A 86 3.86 8.59 -5.99
N ILE A 87 3.72 9.80 -6.56
CA ILE A 87 2.76 10.07 -7.65
C ILE A 87 3.06 9.16 -8.84
N VAL A 88 4.32 9.09 -9.28
CA VAL A 88 4.73 8.21 -10.39
C VAL A 88 4.42 6.75 -10.06
N ALA A 89 4.74 6.29 -8.84
CA ALA A 89 4.42 4.95 -8.39
C ALA A 89 2.91 4.66 -8.44
N VAL A 90 2.06 5.57 -7.95
CA VAL A 90 0.60 5.43 -7.97
C VAL A 90 0.06 5.43 -9.40
N LEU A 91 0.58 6.28 -10.29
CA LEU A 91 0.16 6.30 -11.70
C LEU A 91 0.54 5.00 -12.42
N LEU A 92 1.77 4.51 -12.25
CA LEU A 92 2.21 3.23 -12.79
C LEU A 92 1.38 2.08 -12.24
N TRP A 93 1.08 2.13 -10.95
CA TRP A 93 0.20 1.17 -10.29
C TRP A 93 -1.19 1.12 -10.91
N CYS A 94 -1.83 2.28 -11.08
CA CYS A 94 -3.15 2.37 -11.69
C CYS A 94 -3.15 1.87 -13.14
N LEU A 95 -2.15 2.26 -13.94
CA LEU A 95 -2.01 1.81 -15.33
C LEU A 95 -1.83 0.30 -15.43
N LEU A 96 -0.94 -0.28 -14.60
CA LEU A 96 -0.73 -1.73 -14.57
C LEU A 96 -1.96 -2.47 -14.05
N SER A 97 -2.66 -1.91 -13.07
CA SER A 97 -3.90 -2.50 -12.55
C SER A 97 -5.01 -2.51 -13.61
N GLN A 98 -5.13 -1.47 -14.42
CA GLN A 98 -6.07 -1.46 -15.55
C GLN A 98 -5.68 -2.50 -16.61
N TRP A 99 -4.39 -2.62 -16.91
CA TRP A 99 -3.90 -3.64 -17.84
C TRP A 99 -4.17 -5.07 -17.34
N ILE A 100 -3.92 -5.35 -16.05
CA ILE A 100 -4.26 -6.63 -15.40
C ILE A 100 -5.78 -6.87 -15.46
N THR A 101 -6.59 -5.84 -15.23
CA THR A 101 -8.06 -5.94 -15.31
C THR A 101 -8.52 -6.31 -16.72
N ALA A 102 -7.88 -5.77 -17.76
CA ALA A 102 -8.17 -6.15 -19.14
C ALA A 102 -7.84 -7.63 -19.42
N LEU A 103 -6.78 -8.18 -18.81
CA LEU A 103 -6.43 -9.60 -18.93
C LEU A 103 -7.46 -10.53 -18.27
N HIS A 104 -8.16 -10.05 -17.24
CA HIS A 104 -9.20 -10.78 -16.49
C HIS A 104 -10.52 -10.95 -17.27
N ALA A 105 -10.77 -10.17 -18.34
CA ALA A 105 -12.07 -10.12 -19.02
C ALA A 105 -12.59 -11.47 -19.54
N GLY A 106 -11.70 -12.47 -19.75
CA GLY A 106 -12.05 -13.82 -20.20
C GLY A 106 -12.10 -14.89 -19.10
N ASP A 107 -11.97 -14.54 -17.83
CA ASP A 107 -11.74 -15.53 -16.78
C ASP A 107 -12.93 -16.43 -16.48
N SER A 108 -14.15 -15.96 -16.67
CA SER A 108 -15.36 -16.80 -16.59
C SER A 108 -15.32 -17.91 -17.65
N GLN A 109 -14.97 -17.56 -18.89
CA GLN A 109 -14.85 -18.53 -19.99
C GLN A 109 -13.70 -19.51 -19.74
N ARG A 110 -12.54 -19.02 -19.27
CA ARG A 110 -11.39 -19.86 -18.91
C ARG A 110 -11.71 -20.81 -17.77
N ALA A 111 -12.41 -20.35 -16.72
CA ALA A 111 -12.81 -21.18 -15.59
C ALA A 111 -13.79 -22.28 -16.01
N SER A 112 -14.75 -21.96 -16.89
CA SER A 112 -15.68 -22.94 -17.46
C SER A 112 -14.95 -23.98 -18.30
N TYR A 113 -14.03 -23.53 -19.17
CA TYR A 113 -13.21 -24.42 -19.98
C TYR A 113 -12.35 -25.38 -19.12
N LEU A 114 -11.66 -24.86 -18.11
CA LEU A 114 -10.82 -25.67 -17.23
C LEU A 114 -11.64 -26.69 -16.42
N ASN A 115 -12.78 -26.29 -15.87
CA ASN A 115 -13.71 -27.20 -15.19
C ASN A 115 -14.14 -28.36 -16.10
N SER A 116 -14.43 -28.07 -17.38
CA SER A 116 -14.82 -29.10 -18.35
C SER A 116 -13.72 -30.12 -18.63
N ARG A 117 -12.45 -29.75 -18.49
CA ARG A 117 -11.29 -30.60 -18.76
C ARG A 117 -10.89 -31.51 -17.60
N PHE A 118 -11.33 -31.23 -16.38
CA PHE A 118 -10.99 -32.07 -15.23
C PHE A 118 -11.74 -33.42 -15.26
N PRO A 119 -11.06 -34.54 -14.94
CA PRO A 119 -11.69 -35.84 -14.75
C PRO A 119 -12.80 -35.78 -13.68
N HIS A 120 -13.80 -36.67 -13.78
CA HIS A 120 -14.94 -36.69 -12.85
C HIS A 120 -14.54 -36.75 -11.37
N GLY A 121 -13.48 -37.48 -11.02
CA GLY A 121 -12.98 -37.57 -9.64
C GLY A 121 -12.35 -36.28 -9.09
N LEU A 122 -11.92 -35.35 -9.94
CA LEU A 122 -11.30 -34.08 -9.54
C LEU A 122 -12.24 -32.87 -9.65
N ARG A 123 -13.36 -32.99 -10.38
CA ARG A 123 -14.34 -31.89 -10.54
C ARG A 123 -14.97 -31.42 -9.23
N SER A 124 -15.02 -32.26 -8.20
CA SER A 124 -15.49 -31.87 -6.87
C SER A 124 -14.57 -30.84 -6.19
N PHE A 125 -13.26 -30.92 -6.44
CA PHE A 125 -12.26 -29.97 -5.92
C PHE A 125 -12.03 -28.79 -6.86
N PHE A 126 -12.08 -29.01 -8.18
CA PHE A 126 -11.85 -28.00 -9.21
C PHE A 126 -13.17 -27.54 -9.87
N THR A 127 -14.15 -27.17 -9.05
CA THR A 127 -15.40 -26.59 -9.57
C THR A 127 -15.13 -25.24 -10.23
N TYR A 128 -16.02 -24.81 -11.12
CA TYR A 128 -16.02 -23.45 -11.68
C TYR A 128 -15.77 -22.35 -10.64
N ASN A 129 -16.49 -22.37 -9.51
CA ASN A 129 -16.37 -21.33 -8.47
C ASN A 129 -14.97 -21.29 -7.85
N HIS A 130 -14.39 -22.45 -7.52
CA HIS A 130 -13.04 -22.53 -6.98
C HIS A 130 -12.00 -22.00 -7.97
N ILE A 131 -12.07 -22.40 -9.24
CA ILE A 131 -11.14 -21.94 -10.28
C ILE A 131 -11.26 -20.43 -10.49
N TYR A 132 -12.50 -19.92 -10.58
CA TYR A 132 -12.74 -18.49 -10.76
C TYR A 132 -12.24 -17.66 -9.56
N GLN A 133 -12.46 -18.15 -8.34
CA GLN A 133 -11.92 -17.51 -7.13
C GLN A 133 -10.38 -17.52 -7.13
N TRP A 134 -9.74 -18.62 -7.53
CA TRP A 134 -8.28 -18.67 -7.61
C TRP A 134 -7.71 -17.69 -8.63
N PHE A 135 -8.37 -17.49 -9.77
CA PHE A 135 -7.98 -16.44 -10.69
C PHE A 135 -8.10 -15.06 -10.03
N GLY A 136 -9.19 -14.78 -9.32
CA GLY A 136 -9.34 -13.54 -8.55
C GLY A 136 -8.19 -13.32 -7.55
N TRP A 137 -7.85 -14.34 -6.76
CA TRP A 137 -6.73 -14.31 -5.82
C TRP A 137 -5.38 -14.10 -6.53
N LEU A 138 -5.16 -14.77 -7.66
CA LEU A 138 -3.93 -14.66 -8.45
C LEU A 138 -3.74 -13.24 -8.98
N TRP A 139 -4.77 -12.66 -9.61
CA TRP A 139 -4.69 -11.30 -10.16
C TRP A 139 -4.53 -10.25 -9.06
N SER A 140 -5.28 -10.38 -7.98
CA SER A 140 -5.16 -9.46 -6.85
C SER A 140 -3.77 -9.57 -6.19
N LEU A 141 -3.21 -10.77 -6.06
CA LEU A 141 -1.84 -10.96 -5.60
C LEU A 141 -0.82 -10.33 -6.57
N LEU A 142 -0.99 -10.52 -7.88
CA LEU A 142 -0.11 -9.94 -8.90
C LEU A 142 -0.11 -8.41 -8.84
N THR A 143 -1.31 -7.82 -8.69
CA THR A 143 -1.46 -6.42 -8.34
C THR A 143 -0.63 -6.18 -7.08
N TRP A 144 -0.96 -6.68 -5.90
CA TRP A 144 -0.20 -6.41 -4.66
C TRP A 144 1.32 -6.52 -4.75
N ILE A 145 1.85 -7.51 -5.49
CA ILE A 145 3.28 -7.66 -5.76
C ILE A 145 3.85 -6.43 -6.46
N VAL A 146 3.24 -5.99 -7.56
CA VAL A 146 3.65 -4.79 -8.30
C VAL A 146 3.61 -3.56 -7.37
N GLY A 147 2.67 -3.51 -6.44
CA GLY A 147 2.45 -2.38 -5.53
C GLY A 147 3.54 -2.34 -4.48
N GLY A 148 3.90 -3.51 -3.95
CA GLY A 148 5.06 -3.66 -3.08
C GLY A 148 6.36 -3.24 -3.76
N ILE A 149 6.57 -3.59 -5.04
CA ILE A 149 7.76 -3.17 -5.81
C ILE A 149 7.80 -1.64 -5.92
N LEU A 150 6.69 -1.03 -6.34
CA LEU A 150 6.59 0.41 -6.53
C LEU A 150 6.70 1.19 -5.20
N ALA A 151 6.17 0.64 -4.10
CA ALA A 151 6.33 1.18 -2.75
C ALA A 151 7.80 1.13 -2.28
N ALA A 152 8.48 -0.01 -2.48
CA ALA A 152 9.90 -0.12 -2.15
C ALA A 152 10.77 0.83 -2.98
N ALA A 153 10.47 0.97 -4.28
CA ALA A 153 11.16 1.88 -5.19
C ALA A 153 10.96 3.35 -4.81
N SER A 154 9.72 3.79 -4.62
CA SER A 154 9.39 5.16 -4.23
C SER A 154 9.99 5.53 -2.87
N TYR A 155 9.93 4.62 -1.88
CA TYR A 155 10.57 4.84 -0.59
C TYR A 155 12.10 5.03 -0.72
N ALA A 156 12.77 4.16 -1.48
CA ALA A 156 14.21 4.26 -1.68
C ALA A 156 14.63 5.53 -2.44
N VAL A 157 13.84 5.96 -3.42
CA VAL A 157 14.04 7.25 -4.12
C VAL A 157 13.85 8.41 -3.16
N THR A 158 12.80 8.36 -2.32
CA THR A 158 12.50 9.39 -1.32
C THR A 158 13.66 9.61 -0.36
N ILE A 159 14.27 8.52 0.13
CA ILE A 159 15.41 8.61 1.06
C ILE A 159 16.77 8.80 0.36
N GLY A 160 16.80 8.88 -0.98
CA GLY A 160 18.02 9.07 -1.75
C GLY A 160 18.93 7.84 -1.86
N ARG A 161 18.39 6.63 -1.67
CA ARG A 161 19.13 5.35 -1.71
C ARG A 161 18.52 4.36 -2.72
N PRO A 162 18.42 4.69 -4.02
CA PRO A 162 17.74 3.84 -5.01
C PRO A 162 18.36 2.44 -5.15
N ARG A 163 19.65 2.28 -4.84
CA ARG A 163 20.31 0.95 -4.83
C ARG A 163 19.81 0.03 -3.72
N ALA A 164 19.27 0.58 -2.64
CA ALA A 164 18.73 -0.19 -1.51
C ALA A 164 17.39 -0.87 -1.83
N VAL A 165 16.74 -0.51 -2.97
CA VAL A 165 15.54 -1.21 -3.48
C VAL A 165 15.82 -2.69 -3.64
N PHE A 166 16.95 -3.04 -4.27
CA PHE A 166 17.28 -4.43 -4.56
C PHE A 166 17.35 -5.29 -3.28
N ARG A 167 17.90 -4.74 -2.19
CA ARG A 167 17.93 -5.45 -0.90
C ARG A 167 16.55 -5.73 -0.34
N THR A 168 15.65 -4.77 -0.49
CA THR A 168 14.25 -4.96 -0.08
C THR A 168 13.60 -6.03 -0.94
N LEU A 169 13.80 -5.99 -2.26
CA LEU A 169 13.21 -6.96 -3.20
C LEU A 169 13.80 -8.37 -3.07
N VAL A 170 15.02 -8.54 -2.56
CA VAL A 170 15.60 -9.85 -2.26
C VAL A 170 15.22 -10.34 -0.85
N SER A 171 14.68 -9.47 0.00
CA SER A 171 14.29 -9.83 1.36
C SER A 171 13.06 -10.73 1.38
N VAL A 172 13.25 -11.99 1.81
CA VAL A 172 12.13 -12.91 2.05
C VAL A 172 11.16 -12.34 3.09
N THR A 173 11.65 -11.63 4.10
CA THR A 173 10.80 -11.01 5.14
C THR A 173 9.86 -9.96 4.55
N TRP A 174 10.33 -9.17 3.56
CA TRP A 174 9.48 -8.19 2.87
C TRP A 174 8.30 -8.87 2.17
N TRP A 175 8.59 -9.89 1.35
CA TRP A 175 7.54 -10.59 0.60
C TRP A 175 6.58 -11.35 1.50
N VAL A 176 7.07 -12.04 2.52
CA VAL A 176 6.22 -12.74 3.49
C VAL A 176 5.31 -11.74 4.21
N ALA A 177 5.84 -10.61 4.67
CA ALA A 177 5.04 -9.58 5.32
C ALA A 177 4.00 -8.99 4.36
N LEU A 178 4.39 -8.66 3.13
CA LEU A 178 3.49 -8.12 2.11
C LEU A 178 2.32 -9.07 1.82
N VAL A 179 2.61 -10.36 1.61
CA VAL A 179 1.59 -11.38 1.34
C VAL A 179 0.67 -11.60 2.53
N LEU A 180 1.22 -11.67 3.76
CA LEU A 180 0.41 -11.84 4.96
C LEU A 180 -0.49 -10.64 5.21
N LEU A 181 0.03 -9.42 5.04
CA LEU A 181 -0.75 -8.19 5.19
C LEU A 181 -1.80 -8.05 4.10
N TYR A 182 -1.49 -8.45 2.86
CA TYR A 182 -2.47 -8.55 1.78
C TYR A 182 -3.62 -9.48 2.15
N ILE A 183 -3.33 -10.72 2.56
CA ILE A 183 -4.35 -11.70 2.94
C ILE A 183 -5.18 -11.16 4.10
N LEU A 184 -4.53 -10.61 5.13
CA LEU A 184 -5.20 -10.03 6.27
C LEU A 184 -6.11 -8.87 5.86
N SER A 185 -5.60 -7.87 5.13
CA SER A 185 -6.37 -6.71 4.70
C SER A 185 -7.55 -7.10 3.82
N THR A 186 -7.36 -7.97 2.84
CA THR A 186 -8.43 -8.37 1.92
C THR A 186 -9.49 -9.21 2.60
N THR A 187 -9.12 -10.20 3.40
CA THR A 187 -10.08 -11.06 4.09
C THR A 187 -10.87 -10.28 5.14
N VAL A 188 -10.20 -9.47 5.95
CA VAL A 188 -10.85 -8.70 7.02
C VAL A 188 -11.73 -7.61 6.40
N THR A 189 -11.26 -6.88 5.39
CA THR A 189 -12.08 -5.88 4.70
C THR A 189 -13.28 -6.52 4.01
N GLY A 190 -13.09 -7.66 3.33
CA GLY A 190 -14.18 -8.41 2.72
C GLY A 190 -15.26 -8.80 3.74
N LYS A 191 -14.85 -9.38 4.88
CA LYS A 191 -15.78 -9.73 5.97
C LYS A 191 -16.50 -8.54 6.57
N MET A 192 -15.81 -7.40 6.69
CA MET A 192 -16.43 -6.15 7.13
C MET A 192 -17.42 -5.59 6.12
N MET A 193 -17.18 -5.76 4.82
CA MET A 193 -18.11 -5.34 3.78
C MET A 193 -19.33 -6.27 3.68
N ASP A 194 -19.14 -7.57 3.92
CA ASP A 194 -20.22 -8.57 3.95
C ASP A 194 -21.13 -8.44 5.18
N TRP A 195 -20.64 -7.81 6.24
CA TRP A 195 -21.47 -7.51 7.41
C TRP A 195 -22.67 -6.66 6.97
N THR A 196 -23.87 -6.95 7.45
CA THR A 196 -25.09 -6.16 7.14
C THR A 196 -25.84 -5.91 8.44
N PRO A 197 -25.67 -4.74 9.07
CA PRO A 197 -26.33 -4.46 10.32
C PRO A 197 -27.76 -4.01 10.04
N GLY A 198 -28.70 -4.89 10.40
CA GLY A 198 -30.13 -4.56 10.54
C GLY A 198 -30.74 -3.79 9.37
N HIS A 199 -31.87 -3.12 9.64
CA HIS A 199 -32.56 -2.27 8.68
C HIS A 199 -32.73 -0.86 9.28
N GLY A 200 -32.55 0.18 8.46
CA GLY A 200 -32.81 1.57 8.82
C GLY A 200 -31.62 2.50 8.57
N LEU A 201 -31.92 3.72 8.11
CA LEU A 201 -30.93 4.72 7.69
C LEU A 201 -29.87 5.02 8.77
N GLY A 202 -30.26 5.11 10.04
CA GLY A 202 -29.34 5.37 11.15
C GLY A 202 -28.36 4.22 11.40
N VAL A 203 -28.83 2.98 11.25
CA VAL A 203 -28.01 1.77 11.41
C VAL A 203 -27.05 1.60 10.24
N GLU A 204 -27.52 1.88 9.01
CA GLU A 204 -26.69 1.89 7.80
C GLU A 204 -25.60 2.97 7.87
N LEU A 205 -25.93 4.19 8.33
CA LEU A 205 -24.96 5.26 8.49
C LEU A 205 -23.90 4.91 9.55
N PHE A 206 -24.33 4.41 10.71
CA PHE A 206 -23.42 3.96 11.76
C PHE A 206 -22.48 2.84 11.27
N SER A 207 -23.05 1.85 10.57
CA SER A 207 -22.31 0.77 9.93
C SER A 207 -21.24 1.24 8.98
N LEU A 208 -21.59 2.20 8.11
CA LEU A 208 -20.65 2.76 7.15
C LEU A 208 -19.49 3.46 7.88
N ILE A 209 -19.78 4.24 8.92
CA ILE A 209 -18.77 4.92 9.74
C ILE A 209 -17.84 3.89 10.40
N VAL A 210 -18.39 2.82 10.97
CA VAL A 210 -17.60 1.76 11.62
C VAL A 210 -16.69 1.05 10.61
N ARG A 211 -17.22 0.66 9.44
CA ARG A 211 -16.41 -0.01 8.40
C ARG A 211 -15.31 0.89 7.87
N LEU A 212 -15.63 2.15 7.60
CA LEU A 212 -14.65 3.11 7.12
C LEU A 212 -13.56 3.37 8.16
N GLY A 213 -13.93 3.62 9.41
CA GLY A 213 -12.99 3.82 10.52
C GLY A 213 -12.10 2.59 10.71
N PHE A 214 -12.67 1.40 10.62
CA PHE A 214 -11.93 0.15 10.70
C PHE A 214 -10.93 -0.01 9.56
N VAL A 215 -11.32 0.25 8.31
CA VAL A 215 -10.43 0.20 7.14
C VAL A 215 -9.28 1.19 7.29
N VAL A 216 -9.55 2.42 7.71
CA VAL A 216 -8.49 3.43 7.91
C VAL A 216 -7.50 3.02 9.00
N ILE A 217 -7.98 2.43 10.10
CA ILE A 217 -7.12 1.90 11.17
C ILE A 217 -6.27 0.73 10.67
N LEU A 218 -6.88 -0.19 9.93
CA LEU A 218 -6.20 -1.36 9.38
C LEU A 218 -5.11 -0.94 8.38
N ASP A 219 -5.43 -0.05 7.46
CA ASP A 219 -4.48 0.50 6.49
C ASP A 219 -3.34 1.25 7.20
N GLY A 220 -3.66 2.06 8.21
CA GLY A 220 -2.66 2.73 9.03
C GLY A 220 -1.68 1.75 9.68
N ALA A 221 -2.18 0.61 10.21
CA ALA A 221 -1.34 -0.44 10.78
C ALA A 221 -0.48 -1.14 9.73
N VAL A 222 -1.07 -1.50 8.58
CA VAL A 222 -0.41 -2.18 7.47
C VAL A 222 0.72 -1.33 6.89
N ILE A 223 0.42 -0.08 6.55
CA ILE A 223 1.38 0.88 5.97
C ILE A 223 2.51 1.14 6.97
N SER A 224 2.18 1.37 8.24
CA SER A 224 3.18 1.57 9.30
C SER A 224 4.15 0.39 9.40
N LEU A 225 3.65 -0.84 9.34
CA LEU A 225 4.49 -2.04 9.42
C LEU A 225 5.37 -2.19 8.17
N LEU A 226 4.81 -1.96 6.98
CA LEU A 226 5.56 -2.00 5.72
C LEU A 226 6.67 -0.94 5.70
N LEU A 227 6.38 0.29 6.12
CA LEU A 227 7.37 1.36 6.26
C LEU A 227 8.45 1.00 7.28
N ALA A 228 8.09 0.40 8.42
CA ALA A 228 9.06 -0.04 9.41
C ALA A 228 10.01 -1.13 8.86
N ILE A 229 9.48 -2.05 8.04
CA ILE A 229 10.28 -3.08 7.35
C ILE A 229 11.21 -2.42 6.32
N LEU A 230 10.70 -1.49 5.50
CA LEU A 230 11.49 -0.73 4.52
C LEU A 230 12.62 0.07 5.18
N ALA A 231 12.31 0.77 6.26
CA ALA A 231 13.30 1.53 7.01
C ALA A 231 14.39 0.61 7.59
N GLN A 232 14.02 -0.59 8.04
CA GLN A 232 14.97 -1.55 8.58
C GLN A 232 15.82 -2.23 7.50
N THR A 233 15.25 -2.60 6.34
CA THR A 233 16.00 -3.20 5.22
C THR A 233 17.05 -2.22 4.69
N GLN A 234 16.70 -0.94 4.60
CA GLN A 234 17.55 0.10 3.98
C GLN A 234 18.54 0.75 4.94
N ALA A 235 18.43 0.47 6.24
CA ALA A 235 19.38 0.89 7.26
C ALA A 235 20.55 -0.11 7.48
N MET A 236 20.50 -1.32 6.90
CA MET A 236 21.58 -2.29 7.05
C MET A 236 22.84 -1.84 6.28
N PRO A 237 24.04 -1.86 6.91
CA PRO A 237 25.29 -1.52 6.25
C PRO A 237 25.51 -2.38 5.01
N ASP A 238 26.11 -1.80 3.97
CA ASP A 238 26.29 -2.41 2.65
C ASP A 238 27.19 -3.67 2.63
N GLY A 239 27.75 -4.09 3.76
CA GLY A 239 28.73 -5.16 3.82
C GLY A 239 30.03 -4.81 3.08
N THR A 240 30.21 -3.56 2.69
CA THR A 240 31.46 -3.07 2.10
C THR A 240 32.53 -3.00 3.19
N PRO A 241 33.74 -3.56 2.97
CA PRO A 241 34.83 -3.58 3.96
C PRO A 241 35.16 -2.21 4.54
N GLU A 242 35.01 -1.15 3.73
CA GLU A 242 35.25 0.25 4.08
C GLU A 242 34.31 0.79 5.18
N ALA A 243 33.08 0.28 5.29
CA ALA A 243 32.12 0.70 6.32
C ALA A 243 32.36 0.03 7.69
N SER A 244 33.16 -1.04 7.70
CA SER A 244 33.53 -1.82 8.88
C SER A 244 34.88 -1.42 9.50
N GLN A 245 35.65 -0.57 8.83
CA GLN A 245 36.90 -0.08 9.40
C GLN A 245 36.62 1.13 10.31
N PRO A 246 37.09 1.11 11.57
CA PRO A 246 37.08 2.31 12.39
C PRO A 246 37.91 3.37 11.67
N ARG A 247 37.32 4.55 11.43
CA ARG A 247 38.09 5.71 10.98
C ARG A 247 39.16 5.97 12.04
N THR A 248 40.40 5.61 11.74
CA THR A 248 41.55 6.15 12.45
C THR A 248 41.56 7.64 12.17
N GLU A 249 41.03 8.42 13.11
CA GLU A 249 41.27 9.85 13.15
C GLU A 249 42.78 10.04 13.26
N VAL A 250 43.38 10.57 12.20
CA VAL A 250 44.75 11.07 12.25
C VAL A 250 44.68 12.33 13.10
N ILE A 251 45.00 12.18 14.39
CA ILE A 251 45.17 13.30 15.30
C ILE A 251 46.41 14.08 14.80
N PRO A 252 46.28 15.39 14.53
CA PRO A 252 47.39 16.24 14.08
C PRO A 252 48.47 16.43 15.15
#